data_AF-A0A2N5FZ99-F1
#
_entry.id   AF-A0A2N5FZ99-F1
#
_cell.length_a   1.000
_cell.length_b   1.000
_cell.length_c   1.000
_cell.angle_alpha   90.00
_cell.angle_beta   90.00
_cell.angle_gamma   90.00
#
_symmetry.space_group_name_H-M   'P 1'
#
loop_
_entity.id
_entity.type
_entity.pdbx_description
1 polymer ?
#
loop_
_entity_poly.entity_id
_entity_poly.type
_entity_poly.pdbx_seq_one_letter_code
_entity_poly.pdbx_strand_id
1 'polypeptide(L)'
;MTYNISKNILDILDRSVKQLKSKGIYKDFFFHPDIIIMSGLFAAGLIWYIAVLGASWQLLAFTAGGMLTFMFSEYLTHRFLFHLNPPKNALFLTFLKRIHYDHHKYPNDLKLLFLPVWYSLPNLSVLALIFFFLTGSLPDTVSFSLGLVLMLLIYEWKHYVAHRPIKPKSKFGIWLKKTHILHHFKNENYWYGVSTPFVDALFGTLKDEKEVETSKTVKDLEGRSREKKLSS
;
A
#
# COMPACT_ATOMS: atom_id res chain seq x y z
N MET A 1 -13.57 -21.46 -9.84
CA MET A 1 -14.20 -20.11 -9.78
C MET A 1 -13.60 -19.25 -10.88
N THR A 2 -14.28 -19.12 -12.01
CA THR A 2 -13.85 -18.36 -13.19
C THR A 2 -14.23 -16.89 -13.00
N TYR A 3 -13.24 -16.04 -12.72
CA TYR A 3 -13.44 -14.61 -12.55
C TYR A 3 -13.71 -13.96 -13.90
N ASN A 4 -14.99 -13.68 -14.20
CA ASN A 4 -15.38 -12.94 -15.38
C ASN A 4 -15.29 -11.44 -15.06
N ILE A 5 -14.22 -10.80 -15.52
CA ILE A 5 -13.97 -9.36 -15.34
C ILE A 5 -15.01 -8.61 -16.17
N SER A 6 -15.79 -7.69 -15.59
CA SER A 6 -16.70 -6.88 -16.40
C SER A 6 -15.90 -6.01 -17.37
N LYS A 7 -16.28 -6.04 -18.67
CA LYS A 7 -15.65 -5.23 -19.73
C LYS A 7 -15.55 -3.74 -19.37
N ASN A 8 -16.53 -3.23 -18.63
CA ASN A 8 -16.61 -1.82 -18.23
C ASN A 8 -15.46 -1.36 -17.33
N ILE A 9 -14.94 -2.22 -16.43
CA ILE A 9 -13.82 -1.87 -15.55
C ILE A 9 -12.51 -1.85 -16.34
N LEU A 10 -12.32 -2.77 -17.28
CA LEU A 10 -11.16 -2.78 -18.17
C LEU A 10 -11.13 -1.56 -19.10
N ASP A 11 -12.29 -1.06 -19.53
CA ASP A 11 -12.38 0.16 -20.34
C ASP A 11 -12.11 1.44 -19.54
N ILE A 12 -12.56 1.52 -18.28
CA ILE A 12 -12.20 2.62 -17.36
C ILE A 12 -10.69 2.61 -17.08
N LEU A 13 -10.12 1.42 -16.91
CA LEU A 13 -8.68 1.20 -16.78
C LEU A 13 -7.93 1.65 -18.04
N ASP A 14 -8.38 1.28 -19.23
CA ASP A 14 -7.72 1.63 -20.48
C ASP A 14 -7.76 3.15 -20.74
N ARG A 15 -8.87 3.83 -20.39
CA ARG A 15 -9.01 5.29 -20.58
C ARG A 15 -8.21 6.13 -19.57
N SER A 16 -8.21 5.75 -18.28
CA SER A 16 -7.44 6.47 -17.25
C SER A 16 -5.93 6.36 -17.44
N VAL A 17 -5.50 5.29 -18.11
CA VAL A 17 -4.10 4.93 -18.33
C VAL A 17 -3.58 5.42 -19.70
N LYS A 18 -4.42 5.49 -20.74
CA LYS A 18 -4.03 5.92 -22.10
C LYS A 18 -3.47 7.33 -22.20
N GLN A 19 -3.76 8.22 -21.24
CA GLN A 19 -3.22 9.58 -21.21
C GLN A 19 -1.76 9.66 -20.73
N LEU A 20 -1.23 8.60 -20.11
CA LEU A 20 0.15 8.56 -19.62
C LEU A 20 1.09 8.08 -20.72
N LYS A 21 2.00 8.93 -21.17
CA LYS A 21 3.09 8.53 -22.09
C LYS A 21 3.93 7.45 -21.42
N SER A 22 4.17 6.33 -22.12
CA SER A 22 4.93 5.17 -21.62
C SER A 22 6.43 5.40 -21.45
N LYS A 23 6.95 6.57 -21.87
CA LYS A 23 8.38 6.88 -21.76
C LYS A 23 8.74 7.14 -20.30
N GLY A 24 9.64 6.33 -19.76
CA GLY A 24 10.21 6.53 -18.42
C GLY A 24 9.47 5.86 -17.27
N ILE A 25 8.43 5.05 -17.51
CA ILE A 25 7.61 4.47 -16.44
C ILE A 25 8.39 3.65 -15.40
N TYR A 26 9.47 2.97 -15.77
CA TYR A 26 10.29 2.26 -14.79
C TYR A 26 11.25 3.21 -14.08
N LYS A 27 11.70 4.27 -14.76
CA LYS A 27 12.57 5.30 -14.15
C LYS A 27 11.82 6.05 -13.05
N ASP A 28 10.54 6.36 -13.27
CA ASP A 28 9.67 7.02 -12.29
C ASP A 28 9.62 6.27 -10.95
N PHE A 29 9.70 4.94 -10.98
CA PHE A 29 9.73 4.11 -9.78
C PHE A 29 11.15 3.99 -9.21
N PHE A 30 12.08 3.44 -10.00
CA PHE A 30 13.41 3.08 -9.50
C PHE A 30 14.30 4.28 -9.14
N PHE A 31 14.01 5.47 -9.68
CA PHE A 31 14.71 6.71 -9.35
C PHE A 31 13.90 7.64 -8.44
N HIS A 32 12.75 7.19 -7.93
CA HIS A 32 12.04 7.99 -6.93
C HIS A 32 12.88 8.07 -5.64
N PRO A 33 13.08 9.27 -5.04
CA PRO A 33 13.93 9.42 -3.85
C PRO A 33 13.56 8.47 -2.71
N ASP A 34 12.26 8.34 -2.40
CA ASP A 34 11.79 7.46 -1.33
C ASP A 34 12.14 5.98 -1.61
N ILE A 35 12.01 5.53 -2.86
CA ILE A 35 12.33 4.16 -3.27
C ILE A 35 13.84 3.90 -3.21
N ILE A 36 14.67 4.86 -3.64
CA ILE A 36 16.14 4.77 -3.52
C ILE A 36 16.55 4.66 -2.06
N ILE A 37 16.02 5.54 -1.19
CA ILE A 37 16.38 5.56 0.24
C ILE A 37 15.99 4.23 0.89
N MET A 38 14.75 3.76 0.70
CA MET A 38 14.29 2.51 1.33
C MET A 38 15.01 1.29 0.77
N SER A 39 15.31 1.26 -0.54
CA SER A 39 16.11 0.18 -1.14
C SER A 39 17.56 0.18 -0.63
N GLY A 40 18.15 1.36 -0.44
CA GLY A 40 19.48 1.53 0.13
C GLY A 40 19.54 1.04 1.58
N LEU A 41 18.55 1.38 2.41
CA LEU A 41 18.44 0.89 3.79
C LEU A 41 18.29 -0.63 3.84
N PHE A 42 17.45 -1.21 2.97
CA PHE A 42 17.30 -2.66 2.86
C PHE A 42 18.62 -3.34 2.47
N ALA A 43 19.28 -2.86 1.42
CA ALA A 43 20.54 -3.43 0.95
C ALA A 43 21.64 -3.31 2.00
N ALA A 44 21.79 -2.13 2.62
CA ALA A 44 22.78 -1.90 3.67
C ALA A 44 22.54 -2.81 4.89
N GLY A 45 21.29 -2.95 5.34
CA GLY A 45 20.93 -3.83 6.45
C GLY A 45 21.19 -5.31 6.13
N LEU A 46 20.85 -5.76 4.92
CA LEU A 46 21.06 -7.14 4.50
C LEU A 46 22.55 -7.47 4.35
N ILE A 47 23.33 -6.57 3.73
CA ILE A 47 24.78 -6.71 3.58
C ILE A 47 25.43 -6.75 4.96
N TRP A 48 25.09 -5.81 5.86
CA TRP A 48 25.60 -5.80 7.22
C TRP A 48 25.28 -7.09 7.96
N TYR A 49 24.03 -7.55 7.90
CA TYR A 49 23.61 -8.77 8.58
C TYR A 49 24.41 -9.99 8.09
N ILE A 50 24.50 -10.19 6.77
CA ILE A 50 25.24 -11.33 6.21
C ILE A 50 26.73 -11.23 6.53
N ALA A 51 27.33 -10.04 6.43
CA ALA A 51 28.76 -9.85 6.68
C ALA A 51 29.15 -10.08 8.15
N VAL A 52 28.29 -9.72 9.10
CA VAL A 52 28.60 -9.77 10.54
C VAL A 52 28.11 -11.08 11.19
N LEU A 53 26.94 -11.56 10.80
CA LEU A 53 26.25 -12.68 11.47
C LEU A 53 26.16 -13.94 10.60
N GLY A 54 26.43 -13.83 9.29
CA GLY A 54 26.26 -14.90 8.33
C GLY A 54 24.79 -15.11 7.92
N ALA A 55 24.60 -15.79 6.78
CA ALA A 55 23.26 -16.22 6.38
C ALA A 55 22.75 -17.32 7.32
N SER A 56 21.55 -17.16 7.86
CA SER A 56 20.96 -18.09 8.82
C SER A 56 19.47 -18.32 8.55
N TRP A 57 18.90 -19.38 9.13
CA TRP A 57 17.46 -19.61 9.03
C TRP A 57 16.67 -18.54 9.79
N GLN A 58 17.24 -17.98 10.87
CA GLN A 58 16.64 -16.89 11.65
C GLN A 58 16.44 -15.65 10.77
N LEU A 59 17.41 -15.32 9.92
CA LEU A 59 17.28 -14.23 8.96
C LEU A 59 16.02 -14.40 8.11
N LEU A 60 15.83 -15.58 7.53
CA LEU A 60 14.67 -15.88 6.69
C LEU A 60 13.37 -15.86 7.49
N ALA A 61 13.35 -16.49 8.67
CA ALA A 61 12.16 -16.60 9.51
C ALA A 61 11.69 -15.23 10.00
N PHE A 62 12.59 -14.40 10.53
CA PHE A 62 12.24 -13.07 11.04
C PHE A 62 11.97 -12.08 9.90
N THR A 63 12.65 -12.19 8.75
CA THR A 63 12.26 -11.43 7.54
C THR A 63 10.83 -11.78 7.13
N ALA A 64 10.45 -13.06 7.10
CA ALA A 64 9.07 -13.46 6.80
C ALA A 64 8.07 -12.92 7.85
N GLY A 65 8.43 -12.95 9.14
CA GLY A 65 7.65 -12.35 10.22
C GLY A 65 7.45 -10.84 10.07
N GLY A 66 8.50 -10.12 9.64
CA GLY A 66 8.44 -8.70 9.32
C GLY A 66 7.52 -8.42 8.13
N MET A 67 7.63 -9.20 7.06
CA MET A 67 6.73 -9.07 5.90
C MET A 67 5.27 -9.29 6.30
N LEU A 68 4.98 -10.34 7.08
CA LEU A 68 3.63 -10.60 7.57
C LEU A 68 3.11 -9.45 8.43
N THR A 69 3.92 -8.95 9.36
CA THR A 69 3.55 -7.82 10.23
C THR A 69 3.24 -6.58 9.40
N PHE A 70 4.04 -6.29 8.37
CA PHE A 70 3.78 -5.18 7.47
C PHE A 70 2.43 -5.33 6.75
N MET A 71 2.05 -6.53 6.27
CA MET A 71 0.75 -6.73 5.61
C MET A 71 -0.43 -6.36 6.53
N PHE A 72 -0.36 -6.68 7.82
CA PHE A 72 -1.35 -6.25 8.80
C PHE A 72 -1.29 -4.75 9.07
N SER A 73 -0.07 -4.20 9.24
CA SER A 73 0.13 -2.76 9.43
C SER A 73 -0.42 -1.94 8.27
N GLU A 74 -0.16 -2.36 7.03
CA GLU A 74 -0.70 -1.80 5.79
C GLU A 74 -2.22 -1.76 5.85
N TYR A 75 -2.86 -2.91 6.10
CA TYR A 75 -4.31 -3.00 6.16
C TYR A 75 -4.92 -2.09 7.23
N LEU A 76 -4.39 -2.15 8.46
CA LEU A 76 -4.89 -1.37 9.59
C LEU A 76 -4.71 0.13 9.35
N THR A 77 -3.53 0.53 8.87
CA THR A 77 -3.23 1.92 8.52
C THR A 77 -4.15 2.41 7.40
N HIS A 78 -4.28 1.64 6.33
CA HIS A 78 -5.08 2.03 5.19
C HIS A 78 -6.56 2.19 5.60
N ARG A 79 -7.11 1.20 6.31
CA ARG A 79 -8.51 1.21 6.75
C ARG A 79 -8.80 2.25 7.84
N PHE A 80 -7.96 2.34 8.86
CA PHE A 80 -8.28 3.08 10.10
C PHE A 80 -7.53 4.40 10.28
N LEU A 81 -6.50 4.69 9.47
CA LEU A 81 -5.83 5.99 9.45
C LEU A 81 -6.10 6.72 8.13
N PHE A 82 -5.77 6.11 7.00
CA PHE A 82 -5.87 6.76 5.69
C PHE A 82 -7.32 6.98 5.25
N HIS A 83 -8.25 6.14 5.70
CA HIS A 83 -9.69 6.28 5.48
C HIS A 83 -10.47 6.85 6.68
N LEU A 84 -9.79 7.49 7.63
CA LEU A 84 -10.48 8.24 8.69
C LEU A 84 -11.48 9.23 8.11
N ASN A 85 -12.50 9.59 8.88
CA ASN A 85 -13.33 10.72 8.53
C ASN A 85 -12.50 12.02 8.59
N PRO A 86 -12.80 13.01 7.74
CA PRO A 86 -12.06 14.26 7.69
C PRO A 86 -12.05 14.94 9.07
N PRO A 87 -10.86 15.13 9.68
CA PRO A 87 -10.77 15.74 11.00
C PRO A 87 -11.04 17.25 10.91
N LYS A 88 -11.54 17.84 12.01
CA LYS A 88 -11.73 19.29 12.11
C LYS A 88 -10.40 20.06 12.18
N ASN A 89 -9.34 19.41 12.67
CA ASN A 89 -8.02 20.01 12.78
C ASN A 89 -7.38 20.11 11.39
N ALA A 90 -7.07 21.34 10.95
CA ALA A 90 -6.55 21.61 9.61
C ALA A 90 -5.18 20.98 9.33
N LEU A 91 -4.30 20.92 10.33
CA LEU A 91 -2.97 20.29 10.19
C LEU A 91 -3.12 18.77 10.01
N PHE A 92 -3.99 18.15 10.80
CA PHE A 92 -4.23 16.72 10.67
C PHE A 92 -4.93 16.37 9.35
N LEU A 93 -5.86 17.21 8.89
CA LEU A 93 -6.45 17.04 7.56
C LEU A 93 -5.39 17.17 6.46
N THR A 94 -4.51 18.17 6.55
CA THR A 94 -3.40 18.35 5.59
C THR A 94 -2.48 17.13 5.56
N PHE A 95 -2.20 16.54 6.73
CA PHE A 95 -1.45 15.29 6.84
C PHE A 95 -2.17 14.12 6.14
N LEU A 96 -3.47 13.89 6.41
CA LEU A 96 -4.25 12.83 5.76
C LEU A 96 -4.37 13.02 4.24
N LYS A 97 -4.46 14.28 3.79
CA LYS A 97 -4.45 14.63 2.37
C LYS A 97 -3.15 14.23 1.70
N ARG A 98 -2.02 14.57 2.33
CA ARG A 98 -0.69 14.26 1.80
C ARG A 98 -0.43 12.76 1.70
N ILE A 99 -0.89 11.97 2.67
CA ILE A 99 -0.61 10.52 2.71
C ILE A 99 -1.65 9.67 1.98
N HIS A 100 -2.88 10.18 1.74
CA HIS A 100 -3.90 9.37 1.05
C HIS A 100 -5.05 10.11 0.35
N TYR A 101 -5.68 11.14 0.94
CA TYR A 101 -6.93 11.67 0.33
C TYR A 101 -6.69 12.26 -1.05
N ASP A 102 -5.59 12.99 -1.24
CA ASP A 102 -5.29 13.59 -2.54
C ASP A 102 -4.97 12.51 -3.58
N HIS A 103 -4.46 11.34 -3.17
CA HIS A 103 -4.26 10.19 -4.05
C HIS A 103 -5.60 9.62 -4.55
N HIS A 104 -6.65 9.55 -3.71
CA HIS A 104 -8.00 9.20 -4.19
C HIS A 104 -8.55 10.18 -5.22
N LYS A 105 -8.22 11.46 -5.06
CA LYS A 105 -8.69 12.53 -5.96
C LYS A 105 -7.88 12.58 -7.27
N TYR A 106 -6.58 12.34 -7.19
CA TYR A 106 -5.61 12.42 -8.28
C TYR A 106 -4.75 11.15 -8.37
N PRO A 107 -5.34 9.97 -8.65
CA PRO A 107 -4.66 8.68 -8.53
C PRO A 107 -3.48 8.47 -9.49
N ASN A 108 -3.36 9.30 -10.53
CA ASN A 108 -2.29 9.25 -11.52
C ASN A 108 -1.13 10.22 -11.20
N ASP A 109 -1.24 11.07 -10.17
CA ASP A 109 -0.16 12.00 -9.79
C ASP A 109 0.96 11.23 -9.06
N LEU A 110 2.11 11.16 -9.71
CA LEU A 110 3.28 10.44 -9.20
C LEU A 110 3.73 10.94 -7.82
N LYS A 111 3.54 12.22 -7.51
CA LYS A 111 3.96 12.81 -6.22
C LYS A 111 3.15 12.32 -5.02
N LEU A 112 1.99 11.71 -5.28
CA LEU A 112 1.04 11.22 -4.28
C LEU A 112 1.00 9.69 -4.21
N LEU A 113 1.74 9.02 -5.09
CA LEU A 113 1.67 7.57 -5.25
C LEU A 113 2.40 6.83 -4.12
N PHE A 114 3.59 7.29 -3.78
CA PHE A 114 4.47 6.61 -2.83
C PHE A 114 4.28 7.13 -1.40
N LEU A 115 4.39 6.25 -0.40
CA LEU A 115 4.47 6.69 0.98
C LEU A 115 5.79 7.42 1.21
N PRO A 116 5.75 8.68 1.68
CA PRO A 116 6.99 9.42 1.92
C PRO A 116 7.86 8.77 2.99
N VAL A 117 9.18 8.82 2.86
CA VAL A 117 10.11 8.26 3.87
C VAL A 117 9.88 8.84 5.26
N TRP A 118 9.54 10.13 5.36
CA TRP A 118 9.25 10.78 6.65
C TRP A 118 8.02 10.20 7.35
N TYR A 119 7.12 9.53 6.62
CA TYR A 119 5.99 8.79 7.18
C TYR A 119 6.36 7.32 7.41
N SER A 120 6.93 6.66 6.40
CA SER A 120 7.21 5.21 6.45
C SER A 120 8.25 4.86 7.49
N LEU A 121 9.37 5.60 7.56
CA LEU A 121 10.50 5.25 8.42
C LEU A 121 10.12 5.29 9.91
N PRO A 122 9.47 6.34 10.47
CA PRO A 122 9.02 6.32 11.86
C PRO A 122 8.09 5.16 12.19
N ASN A 123 7.14 4.84 11.31
CA ASN A 123 6.21 3.73 11.53
C ASN A 123 6.93 2.37 11.56
N LEU A 124 7.85 2.13 10.60
CA LEU A 124 8.64 0.91 10.59
C LEU A 124 9.57 0.80 11.82
N SER A 125 10.16 1.92 12.25
CA SER A 125 10.99 1.97 13.46
C SER A 125 10.19 1.63 14.72
N VAL A 126 8.95 2.10 14.85
CA VAL A 126 8.08 1.73 15.97
C VAL A 126 7.81 0.23 15.99
N LEU A 127 7.49 -0.37 14.84
CA LEU A 127 7.28 -1.82 14.74
C LEU A 127 8.54 -2.61 15.09
N ALA A 128 9.71 -2.17 14.62
CA ALA A 128 11.00 -2.78 14.95
C ALA A 128 11.32 -2.65 16.44
N LEU A 129 11.06 -1.50 17.06
CA LEU A 129 11.27 -1.29 18.50
C LEU A 129 10.35 -2.16 19.35
N ILE A 130 9.07 -2.28 18.98
CA ILE A 130 8.15 -3.20 19.64
C ILE A 130 8.71 -4.63 19.58
N PHE A 131 9.16 -5.08 18.40
CA PHE A 131 9.77 -6.40 18.25
C PHE A 131 11.05 -6.56 19.09
N PHE A 132 11.90 -5.54 19.13
CA PHE A 132 13.10 -5.53 19.97
C PHE A 132 12.76 -5.68 21.45
N PHE A 133 11.80 -4.91 21.97
CA PHE A 133 11.41 -4.99 23.38
C PHE A 133 10.73 -6.33 23.74
N LEU A 134 10.09 -7.00 22.78
CA LEU A 134 9.52 -8.33 22.98
C LEU A 134 10.57 -9.45 23.00
N THR A 135 11.67 -9.29 22.26
CA THR A 135 12.65 -10.38 22.03
C THR A 135 13.98 -10.15 22.72
N GLY A 136 14.35 -8.90 23.02
CA GLY A 136 15.68 -8.51 23.50
C GLY A 136 16.81 -8.74 22.49
N SER A 137 16.51 -9.12 21.25
CA SER A 137 17.48 -9.59 20.26
C SER A 137 17.66 -8.58 19.14
N LEU A 138 18.82 -7.91 19.11
CA LEU A 138 19.18 -6.98 18.04
C LEU A 138 19.31 -7.70 16.67
N PRO A 139 19.99 -8.86 16.54
CA PRO A 139 20.03 -9.61 15.28
C PRO A 139 18.64 -9.93 14.73
N ASP A 140 17.74 -10.45 15.56
CA ASP A 140 16.40 -10.83 15.12
C ASP A 140 15.58 -9.59 14.73
N THR A 141 15.77 -8.47 15.45
CA THR A 141 15.16 -7.18 15.12
C THR A 141 15.62 -6.65 13.77
N VAL A 142 16.91 -6.78 13.44
CA VAL A 142 17.42 -6.38 12.11
C VAL A 142 16.79 -7.25 11.03
N SER A 143 16.75 -8.57 11.21
CA SER A 143 16.09 -9.50 10.29
C SER A 143 14.61 -9.17 10.10
N PHE A 144 13.90 -8.91 11.19
CA PHE A 144 12.50 -8.47 11.17
C PHE A 144 12.31 -7.15 10.41
N SER A 145 13.19 -6.18 10.65
CA SER A 145 13.17 -4.88 9.98
C SER A 145 13.42 -4.99 8.47
N LEU A 146 14.29 -5.91 8.04
CA LEU A 146 14.47 -6.22 6.61
C LEU A 146 13.16 -6.72 5.99
N GLY A 147 12.40 -7.54 6.72
CA GLY A 147 11.07 -7.99 6.32
C GLY A 147 10.07 -6.85 6.14
N LEU A 148 10.03 -5.93 7.11
CA LEU A 148 9.18 -4.74 7.06
C LEU A 148 9.48 -3.89 5.81
N VAL A 149 10.75 -3.57 5.58
CA VAL A 149 11.18 -2.74 4.44
C VAL A 149 10.97 -3.46 3.11
N LEU A 150 11.27 -4.75 3.03
CA LEU A 150 11.04 -5.55 1.83
C LEU A 150 9.56 -5.53 1.43
N MET A 151 8.67 -5.71 2.41
CA MET A 151 7.24 -5.72 2.14
C MET A 151 6.71 -4.33 1.78
N LEU A 152 7.25 -3.25 2.37
CA LEU A 152 6.99 -1.89 1.92
C LEU A 152 7.38 -1.70 0.44
N LEU A 153 8.56 -2.14 0.02
CA LEU A 153 8.99 -2.00 -1.39
C LEU A 153 8.07 -2.79 -2.34
N ILE A 154 7.60 -3.97 -1.91
CA ILE A 154 6.62 -4.76 -2.65
C ILE A 154 5.27 -4.04 -2.73
N TYR A 155 4.83 -3.44 -1.62
CA TYR A 155 3.63 -2.60 -1.55
C TYR A 155 3.72 -1.45 -2.56
N GLU A 156 4.79 -0.67 -2.51
CA GLU A 156 4.98 0.49 -3.39
C GLU A 156 4.99 0.09 -4.86
N TRP A 157 5.66 -1.03 -5.19
CA TRP A 157 5.67 -1.54 -6.56
C TRP A 157 4.27 -1.95 -7.03
N LYS A 158 3.49 -2.65 -6.20
CA LYS A 158 2.13 -3.08 -6.55
C LYS A 158 1.18 -1.90 -6.69
N HIS A 159 1.28 -0.94 -5.78
CA HIS A 159 0.53 0.32 -5.85
C HIS A 159 0.86 1.09 -7.13
N TYR A 160 2.15 1.23 -7.44
CA TYR A 160 2.63 1.84 -8.69
C TYR A 160 2.08 1.14 -9.93
N VAL A 161 2.19 -0.18 -10.00
CA VAL A 161 1.68 -0.97 -11.12
C VAL A 161 0.16 -0.82 -11.28
N ALA A 162 -0.58 -0.70 -10.19
CA ALA A 162 -2.02 -0.53 -10.24
C ALA A 162 -2.43 0.77 -10.97
N HIS A 163 -1.72 1.87 -10.72
CA HIS A 163 -2.03 3.21 -11.24
C HIS A 163 -1.29 3.61 -12.52
N ARG A 164 -0.46 2.72 -13.07
CA ARG A 164 0.36 3.00 -14.27
C ARG A 164 0.00 2.07 -15.43
N PRO A 165 0.39 2.40 -16.68
CA PRO A 165 0.24 1.54 -17.87
C PRO A 165 1.05 0.24 -17.86
N ILE A 166 1.20 -0.38 -16.70
CA ILE A 166 1.88 -1.66 -16.52
C ILE A 166 0.81 -2.74 -16.38
N LYS A 167 0.88 -3.74 -17.26
CA LYS A 167 0.02 -4.93 -17.20
C LYS A 167 0.79 -6.06 -16.53
N PRO A 168 0.37 -6.51 -15.32
CA PRO A 168 0.96 -7.68 -14.69
C PRO A 168 0.81 -8.92 -15.59
N LYS A 169 1.83 -9.78 -15.61
CA LYS A 169 1.80 -11.02 -16.40
C LYS A 169 1.09 -12.18 -15.70
N SER A 170 1.10 -12.19 -14.35
CA SER A 170 0.50 -13.26 -13.56
C SER A 170 -0.98 -12.99 -13.27
N LYS A 171 -1.79 -14.05 -13.16
CA LYS A 171 -3.20 -13.96 -12.76
C LYS A 171 -3.36 -13.26 -11.41
N PHE A 172 -2.48 -13.60 -10.46
CA PHE A 172 -2.45 -12.98 -9.14
C PHE A 172 -2.15 -11.47 -9.22
N GLY A 173 -1.16 -11.05 -10.01
CA GLY A 173 -0.85 -9.63 -10.18
C GLY A 173 -1.97 -8.85 -10.87
N ILE A 174 -2.63 -9.43 -11.87
CA ILE A 174 -3.81 -8.83 -12.51
C ILE A 174 -4.93 -8.66 -11.49
N TRP A 175 -5.14 -9.66 -10.63
CA TRP A 175 -6.16 -9.59 -9.58
C TRP A 175 -5.85 -8.51 -8.54
N LEU A 176 -4.61 -8.42 -8.05
CA LEU A 176 -4.18 -7.34 -7.14
C LEU A 176 -4.38 -5.94 -7.73
N LYS A 177 -3.99 -5.75 -8.99
CA LYS A 177 -4.25 -4.50 -9.71
C LYS A 177 -5.74 -4.21 -9.75
N LYS A 178 -6.57 -5.21 -10.03
CA LYS A 178 -8.03 -5.05 -10.09
C LYS A 178 -8.60 -4.64 -8.72
N THR A 179 -8.22 -5.32 -7.63
CA THR A 179 -8.76 -5.04 -6.29
C THR A 179 -8.43 -3.61 -5.84
N HIS A 180 -7.21 -3.14 -6.07
CA HIS A 180 -6.84 -1.76 -5.74
C HIS A 180 -7.59 -0.72 -6.60
N ILE A 181 -7.87 -1.04 -7.85
CA ILE A 181 -8.66 -0.17 -8.72
C ILE A 181 -10.13 -0.13 -8.29
N LEU A 182 -10.69 -1.26 -7.86
CA LEU A 182 -12.03 -1.28 -7.26
C LEU A 182 -12.09 -0.38 -6.03
N HIS A 183 -11.07 -0.40 -5.19
CA HIS A 183 -10.96 0.49 -4.04
C HIS A 183 -11.03 1.98 -4.44
N HIS A 184 -10.29 2.39 -5.49
CA HIS A 184 -10.24 3.79 -5.93
C HIS A 184 -11.42 4.28 -6.77
N PHE A 185 -12.11 3.38 -7.48
CA PHE A 185 -13.11 3.77 -8.48
C PHE A 185 -14.51 3.24 -8.20
N LYS A 186 -14.64 2.24 -7.33
CA LYS A 186 -15.92 1.64 -6.96
C LYS A 186 -16.30 1.99 -5.53
N ASN A 187 -15.57 1.50 -4.54
CA ASN A 187 -15.90 1.75 -3.15
C ASN A 187 -14.66 1.65 -2.27
N GLU A 188 -14.36 2.77 -1.61
CA GLU A 188 -13.15 2.92 -0.81
C GLU A 188 -13.27 2.26 0.58
N ASN A 189 -14.42 1.64 0.89
CA ASN A 189 -14.63 0.89 2.14
C ASN A 189 -14.30 -0.61 2.03
N TYR A 190 -13.75 -1.03 0.89
CA TYR A 190 -13.41 -2.41 0.58
C TYR A 190 -12.05 -2.49 -0.13
N TRP A 191 -11.46 -3.69 -0.17
CA TRP A 191 -10.18 -3.98 -0.86
C TRP A 191 -9.01 -3.08 -0.41
N TYR A 192 -8.78 -2.98 0.90
CA TYR A 192 -7.72 -2.15 1.47
C TYR A 192 -6.31 -2.73 1.25
N GLY A 193 -6.18 -4.04 1.11
CA GLY A 193 -4.91 -4.70 0.86
C GLY A 193 -4.41 -4.43 -0.55
N VAL A 194 -3.34 -3.65 -0.64
CA VAL A 194 -2.64 -3.32 -1.89
C VAL A 194 -1.60 -4.40 -2.20
N SER A 195 -0.85 -4.81 -1.18
CA SER A 195 0.14 -5.87 -1.28
C SER A 195 -0.49 -7.23 -1.50
N THR A 196 -1.54 -7.53 -0.73
CA THR A 196 -2.22 -8.82 -0.69
C THR A 196 -3.62 -8.62 -0.13
N PRO A 197 -4.64 -9.31 -0.67
CA PRO A 197 -5.99 -9.28 -0.13
C PRO A 197 -6.18 -10.27 1.02
N PHE A 198 -5.09 -10.88 1.50
CA PHE A 198 -5.11 -11.80 2.64
C PHE A 198 -5.79 -11.18 3.86
N VAL A 199 -5.39 -9.95 4.24
CA VAL A 199 -5.97 -9.29 5.42
C VAL A 199 -7.39 -8.81 5.13
N ASP A 200 -7.72 -8.42 3.90
CA ASP A 200 -9.11 -8.15 3.52
C ASP A 200 -10.02 -9.37 3.70
N ALA A 201 -9.54 -10.56 3.34
CA ALA A 201 -10.29 -11.79 3.51
C ALA A 201 -10.55 -12.09 5.00
N LEU A 202 -9.52 -11.92 5.85
CA LEU A 202 -9.64 -12.11 7.30
C LEU A 202 -10.64 -11.15 7.95
N PHE A 203 -10.69 -9.90 7.50
CA PHE A 203 -11.54 -8.84 8.08
C PHE A 203 -12.84 -8.59 7.30
N GLY A 204 -13.16 -9.46 6.33
CA GLY A 204 -14.41 -9.41 5.57
C GLY A 204 -14.56 -8.24 4.59
N THR A 205 -13.46 -7.60 4.20
CA THR A 205 -13.44 -6.48 3.24
C THR A 205 -13.03 -6.90 1.83
N LEU A 206 -12.78 -8.19 1.60
CA LEU A 206 -12.63 -8.79 0.28
C LEU A 206 -14.01 -9.23 -0.24
N LYS A 207 -14.69 -8.36 -0.98
CA LYS A 207 -16.04 -8.62 -1.52
C LYS A 207 -16.03 -8.88 -3.03
N ASP A 208 -17.08 -9.54 -3.51
CA ASP A 208 -17.38 -9.56 -4.95
C ASP A 208 -17.77 -8.15 -5.38
N GLU A 209 -17.18 -7.65 -6.46
CA GLU A 209 -17.51 -6.34 -7.00
C GLU A 209 -19.00 -6.22 -7.32
N LYS A 210 -19.69 -7.30 -7.73
CA LYS A 210 -21.10 -7.23 -8.10
C LYS A 210 -22.04 -6.93 -6.93
N GLU A 211 -21.61 -7.24 -5.71
CA GLU A 211 -22.38 -7.06 -4.48
C GLU A 211 -22.13 -5.70 -3.81
N VAL A 212 -21.12 -4.97 -4.27
CA VAL A 212 -20.71 -3.70 -3.68
C VAL A 212 -21.24 -2.54 -4.52
N GLU A 213 -21.96 -1.62 -3.90
CA GLU A 213 -22.41 -0.39 -4.54
C GLU A 213 -21.25 0.61 -4.74
N THR A 214 -21.39 1.46 -5.76
CA THR A 214 -20.44 2.55 -5.99
C THR A 214 -20.63 3.65 -4.95
N SER A 215 -19.58 3.94 -4.19
CA SER A 215 -19.57 5.01 -3.19
C SER A 215 -19.51 6.39 -3.85
N LYS A 216 -20.27 7.36 -3.34
CA LYS A 216 -20.23 8.75 -3.86
C LYS A 216 -18.97 9.49 -3.41
N THR A 217 -18.29 9.01 -2.37
CA THR A 217 -17.07 9.62 -1.82
C THR A 217 -15.78 8.95 -2.28
N VAL A 218 -15.86 7.93 -3.14
CA VAL A 218 -14.69 7.14 -3.57
C VAL A 218 -13.56 7.97 -4.20
N LYS A 219 -13.90 9.12 -4.81
CA LYS A 219 -12.95 10.09 -5.41
C LYS A 219 -12.75 11.37 -4.59
N ASP A 220 -13.48 11.53 -3.48
CA ASP A 220 -13.42 12.70 -2.60
C ASP A 220 -13.73 12.28 -1.16
N LEU A 221 -12.70 11.83 -0.44
CA LEU A 221 -12.83 11.36 0.94
C LEU A 221 -13.25 12.48 1.90
N GLU A 222 -13.02 13.75 1.55
CA GLU A 222 -13.49 14.91 2.33
C GLU A 222 -15.03 14.97 2.38
N GLY A 223 -15.70 14.43 1.35
CA GLY A 223 -17.15 14.37 1.23
C GLY A 223 -17.85 13.46 2.24
N ARG A 224 -17.14 12.55 2.91
CA ARG A 224 -17.71 11.59 3.88
C ARG A 224 -18.44 12.25 5.05
N SER A 225 -17.92 13.40 5.48
CA SER A 225 -18.53 14.18 6.55
C SER A 225 -19.91 14.75 6.17
N ARG A 226 -20.14 15.03 4.87
CA ARG A 226 -21.41 15.53 4.33
C ARG A 226 -22.44 14.41 4.18
N GLU A 227 -22.04 13.25 3.67
CA GLU A 227 -22.94 12.10 3.55
C GLU A 227 -23.46 11.61 4.90
N LYS A 228 -22.59 11.55 5.92
CA LYS A 228 -23.00 11.12 7.27
C LYS A 228 -24.06 12.04 7.90
N LYS A 229 -24.02 13.35 7.59
CA LYS A 229 -25.06 14.31 8.03
C LYS A 229 -26.38 14.15 7.30
N LEU A 230 -26.37 13.61 6.08
CA LEU A 230 -27.58 13.38 5.29
C LEU A 230 -28.25 12.04 5.63
N SER A 231 -27.52 11.11 6.25
CA SER A 231 -28.03 9.79 6.65
C SER A 231 -28.35 9.68 8.15
N SER A 232 -28.17 10.76 8.92
CA SER A 232 -28.49 10.87 10.35
C SER A 232 -29.73 11.73 10.55
#